data_AF-A0A849ZNW5-F1
#
_entry.id   AF-A0A849ZNW5-F1
#
_cell.length_a   1.000
_cell.length_b   1.000
_cell.length_c   1.000
_cell.angle_alpha   90.00
_cell.angle_beta   90.00
_cell.angle_gamma   90.00
#
_symmetry.space_group_name_H-M   'P 1'
#
loop_
_entity.id
_entity.type
_entity.pdbx_description
1 polymer ?
#
loop_
_entity_poly.entity_id
_entity_poly.type
_entity_poly.pdbx_seq_one_letter_code
_entity_poly.pdbx_strand_id
1 'polypeptide(L)'
;MSGALIRLLLGIMISGPEAQQQPIGKTLRVTRCTLNGMPRMAVVVLSPDITVAYDARECRLALAWKGEFDQRTWASSGDRSAMSTLRAERWYYQASDTSIWQVEQNGQPVFPAVRFRGYTFGENNVKFHFSLTLPGGEEVKGTEVLQTHFGQNDELILQRRIEFDDMPPKTRISLPLRGEVPWDRFETLGTAGVGVDQETYVLTFKKDGYSICGFAFN
;
A
#
# COMPACT_ATOMS: atom_id res chain seq x y z
N MET A 1 26.91 5.63 65.38
CA MET A 1 27.59 5.66 64.08
C MET A 1 27.24 4.37 63.35
N SER A 2 26.31 4.42 62.41
CA SER A 2 25.91 3.28 61.58
C SER A 2 25.84 3.79 60.14
N GLY A 3 26.78 3.35 59.31
CA GLY A 3 26.94 3.81 57.93
C GLY A 3 26.04 3.04 56.98
N ALA A 4 25.17 3.75 56.27
CA ALA A 4 24.34 3.19 55.22
C ALA A 4 25.18 2.91 53.96
N LEU A 5 25.12 1.67 53.48
CA LEU A 5 25.75 1.21 52.25
C LEU A 5 24.81 1.54 51.07
N ILE A 6 25.11 2.58 50.31
CA ILE A 6 24.39 2.89 49.06
C ILE A 6 24.97 2.00 47.95
N ARG A 7 24.18 1.03 47.47
CA ARG A 7 24.47 0.28 46.24
C ARG A 7 23.95 1.11 45.05
N LEU A 8 24.86 1.75 44.32
CA LEU A 8 24.58 2.28 42.99
C LEU A 8 24.60 1.12 41.99
N LEU A 9 23.44 0.72 41.47
CA LEU A 9 23.34 -0.15 40.29
C LEU A 9 23.38 0.75 39.06
N LEU A 10 24.54 0.82 38.41
CA LEU A 10 24.73 1.47 37.13
C LEU A 10 24.17 0.52 36.04
N GLY A 11 22.97 0.80 35.56
CA GLY A 11 22.38 0.10 34.43
C GLY A 11 23.07 0.52 33.14
N ILE A 12 23.89 -0.36 32.56
CA ILE A 12 24.41 -0.20 31.21
C ILE A 12 23.25 -0.54 30.25
N MET A 13 22.59 0.49 29.72
CA MET A 13 21.73 0.35 28.56
C MET A 13 22.64 0.02 27.37
N ILE A 14 22.77 -1.27 27.06
CA ILE A 14 23.39 -1.71 25.81
C ILE A 14 22.38 -1.37 24.71
N SER A 15 22.50 -0.17 24.14
CA SER A 15 21.88 0.13 22.85
C SER A 15 22.48 -0.86 21.85
N GLY A 16 21.71 -1.88 21.48
CA GLY A 16 22.06 -2.74 20.35
C GLY A 16 22.33 -1.90 19.11
N PRO A 17 23.17 -2.36 18.18
CA PRO A 17 23.41 -1.63 16.95
C PRO A 17 22.07 -1.41 16.25
N GLU A 18 21.66 -0.15 16.17
CA GLU A 18 20.56 0.30 15.34
C GLU A 18 20.86 -0.20 13.93
N ALA A 19 20.07 -1.18 13.47
CA ALA A 19 20.25 -1.77 12.16
C ALA A 19 20.26 -0.62 11.14
N GLN A 20 21.43 -0.32 10.58
CA GLN A 20 21.57 0.72 9.59
C GLN A 20 20.78 0.28 8.36
N GLN A 21 19.55 0.79 8.24
CA GLN A 21 18.71 0.65 7.07
C GLN A 21 19.52 1.16 5.88
N GLN A 22 19.97 0.26 5.01
CA GLN A 22 20.54 0.69 3.73
C GLN A 22 19.47 1.52 3.02
N PRO A 23 19.78 2.75 2.58
CA PRO A 23 18.81 3.55 1.86
C PRO A 23 18.37 2.77 0.62
N ILE A 24 17.07 2.57 0.48
CA ILE A 24 16.41 1.90 -0.67
C ILE A 24 16.56 2.75 -1.95
N GLY A 25 17.32 3.85 -1.89
CA GLY A 25 17.42 4.93 -2.87
C GLY A 25 18.07 4.64 -4.23
N LYS A 26 18.20 3.38 -4.66
CA LYS A 26 18.64 3.06 -6.05
C LYS A 26 17.69 2.16 -6.84
N THR A 27 16.74 1.48 -6.20
CA THR A 27 15.93 0.45 -6.87
C THR A 27 14.55 0.96 -7.28
N LEU A 28 14.08 2.06 -6.66
CA LEU A 28 12.74 2.58 -6.90
C LEU A 28 12.55 3.01 -8.37
N ARG A 29 11.72 2.26 -9.10
CA ARG A 29 11.43 2.50 -10.53
C ARG A 29 9.97 2.23 -10.83
N VAL A 30 9.39 3.00 -11.75
CA VAL A 30 8.02 2.79 -12.25
C VAL A 30 8.05 2.52 -13.76
N THR A 31 7.46 1.40 -14.17
CA THR A 31 7.26 1.04 -15.58
C THR A 31 5.77 1.04 -15.89
N ARG A 32 5.36 1.74 -16.95
CA ARG A 32 3.97 1.72 -17.43
C ARG A 32 3.79 0.64 -18.48
N CYS A 33 2.80 -0.24 -18.29
CA CYS A 33 2.58 -1.37 -19.19
C CYS A 33 1.12 -1.85 -19.20
N THR A 34 0.87 -2.83 -20.08
CA THR A 34 -0.23 -3.77 -19.91
C THR A 34 0.32 -4.97 -19.15
N LEU A 35 -0.38 -5.43 -18.11
CA LEU A 35 0.01 -6.60 -17.32
C LEU A 35 -1.22 -7.51 -17.17
N ASN A 36 -1.14 -8.80 -17.54
CA ASN A 36 -2.27 -9.74 -17.51
C ASN A 36 -3.53 -9.25 -18.23
N GLY A 37 -3.35 -8.57 -19.38
CA GLY A 37 -4.46 -7.99 -20.12
C GLY A 37 -5.08 -6.76 -19.46
N MET A 38 -4.62 -6.36 -18.27
CA MET A 38 -5.00 -5.10 -17.63
C MET A 38 -4.16 -3.98 -18.23
N PRO A 39 -4.77 -3.04 -18.98
CA PRO A 39 -4.05 -1.90 -19.52
C PRO A 39 -3.78 -0.85 -18.44
N ARG A 40 -2.81 0.04 -18.70
CA ARG A 40 -2.49 1.20 -17.84
C ARG A 40 -2.06 0.83 -16.43
N MET A 41 -1.27 -0.24 -16.31
CA MET A 41 -0.62 -0.60 -15.06
C MET A 41 0.63 0.25 -14.85
N ALA A 42 0.86 0.63 -13.60
CA ALA A 42 2.14 1.16 -13.13
C ALA A 42 2.80 0.09 -12.26
N VAL A 43 3.79 -0.60 -12.82
CA VAL A 43 4.61 -1.58 -12.11
C VAL A 43 5.74 -0.86 -11.40
N VAL A 44 5.80 -0.99 -10.08
CA VAL A 44 6.78 -0.32 -9.24
C VAL A 44 7.63 -1.34 -8.52
N VAL A 45 8.94 -1.29 -8.75
CA VAL A 45 9.89 -2.04 -7.93
C VAL A 45 10.22 -1.15 -6.75
N LEU A 46 9.76 -1.54 -5.56
CA LEU A 46 9.96 -0.79 -4.31
C LEU A 46 11.33 -1.13 -3.70
N SER A 47 11.72 -2.41 -3.77
CA SER A 47 13.02 -2.94 -3.36
C SER A 47 13.40 -4.11 -4.27
N PRO A 48 14.63 -4.66 -4.21
CA PRO A 48 14.99 -5.87 -4.98
C PRO A 48 14.05 -7.05 -4.72
N ASP A 49 13.47 -7.10 -3.53
CA ASP A 49 12.59 -8.17 -3.09
C ASP A 49 11.11 -7.86 -3.28
N ILE A 50 10.73 -6.63 -3.64
CA ILE A 50 9.31 -6.23 -3.68
C ILE A 50 8.99 -5.45 -4.92
N THR A 51 8.08 -6.02 -5.69
CA THR A 51 7.42 -5.31 -6.78
C THR A 51 5.92 -5.29 -6.57
N VAL A 52 5.30 -4.17 -6.94
CA VAL A 52 3.87 -3.96 -6.93
C VAL A 52 3.38 -3.54 -8.32
N ALA A 53 2.13 -3.86 -8.66
CA ALA A 53 1.45 -3.32 -9.83
C ALA A 53 0.21 -2.55 -9.39
N TYR A 54 0.14 -1.29 -9.82
CA TYR A 54 -0.95 -0.38 -9.53
C TYR A 54 -1.81 -0.17 -10.78
N ASP A 55 -3.12 -0.38 -10.67
CA ASP A 55 -4.05 -0.11 -11.77
C ASP A 55 -4.39 1.38 -11.78
N ALA A 56 -3.87 2.11 -12.77
CA ALA A 56 -4.12 3.55 -12.90
C ALA A 56 -5.50 3.89 -13.48
N ARG A 57 -6.32 2.91 -13.88
CA ARG A 57 -7.73 3.17 -14.26
C ARG A 57 -8.59 3.23 -13.01
N GLU A 58 -8.43 2.24 -12.14
CA GLU A 58 -9.23 2.07 -10.93
C GLU A 58 -8.58 2.66 -9.67
N CYS A 59 -7.37 3.22 -9.80
CA CYS A 59 -6.58 3.81 -8.72
C CYS A 59 -6.48 2.89 -7.50
N ARG A 60 -5.88 1.71 -7.70
CA ARG A 60 -5.74 0.70 -6.66
C ARG A 60 -4.47 -0.13 -6.85
N LEU A 61 -3.95 -0.66 -5.75
CA LEU A 61 -3.00 -1.77 -5.81
C LEU A 61 -3.70 -3.01 -6.40
N ALA A 62 -3.15 -3.59 -7.45
CA ALA A 62 -3.72 -4.78 -8.10
C ALA A 62 -2.92 -6.05 -7.77
N LEU A 63 -1.59 -5.94 -7.64
CA LEU A 63 -0.70 -7.07 -7.40
C LEU A 63 0.50 -6.65 -6.55
N ALA A 64 0.97 -7.53 -5.68
CA ALA A 64 2.30 -7.45 -5.06
C ALA A 64 2.95 -8.84 -5.06
N TRP A 65 4.27 -8.89 -5.27
CA TRP A 65 5.02 -10.15 -5.33
C TRP A 65 6.48 -9.97 -4.90
N LYS A 66 7.10 -11.12 -4.55
CA LYS A 66 8.52 -11.19 -4.21
C LYS A 66 9.40 -11.11 -5.46
N GLY A 67 10.36 -10.20 -5.48
CA GLY A 67 11.40 -10.10 -6.50
C GLY A 67 11.14 -9.04 -7.55
N GLU A 68 12.07 -8.94 -8.49
CA GLU A 68 12.11 -7.85 -9.47
C GLU A 68 11.13 -8.02 -10.64
N PHE A 69 10.72 -6.89 -11.22
CA PHE A 69 10.15 -6.86 -12.56
C PHE A 69 11.25 -6.81 -13.63
N ASP A 70 11.42 -7.92 -14.36
CA ASP A 70 12.27 -7.97 -15.55
C ASP A 70 11.54 -7.40 -16.77
N GLN A 71 11.73 -6.09 -16.98
CA GLN A 71 11.15 -5.38 -18.11
C GLN A 71 11.66 -5.90 -19.46
N ARG A 72 12.90 -6.43 -19.55
CA ARG A 72 13.46 -6.93 -20.81
C ARG A 72 12.75 -8.20 -21.23
N THR A 73 12.63 -9.14 -20.30
CA THR A 73 11.89 -10.39 -20.54
C THR A 73 10.44 -10.08 -20.89
N TRP A 74 9.76 -9.20 -20.14
CA TRP A 74 8.40 -8.75 -20.44
C TRP A 74 8.26 -8.08 -21.83
N ALA A 75 9.21 -7.23 -22.23
CA ALA A 75 9.14 -6.55 -23.53
C ALA A 75 9.38 -7.49 -24.71
N SER A 76 10.16 -8.55 -24.48
CA SER A 76 10.54 -9.57 -25.47
C SER A 76 9.58 -10.75 -25.57
N SER A 77 8.76 -11.00 -24.54
CA SER A 77 7.71 -12.02 -24.63
C SER A 77 6.70 -11.55 -25.68
N GLY A 78 6.49 -12.36 -26.72
CA GLY A 78 5.46 -12.10 -27.75
C GLY A 78 4.07 -11.92 -27.14
N ASP A 79 3.88 -12.44 -25.93
CA ASP A 79 2.79 -12.12 -25.04
C ASP A 79 3.24 -11.13 -23.93
N ARG A 80 3.02 -9.83 -24.16
CA ARG A 80 3.25 -8.76 -23.18
C ARG A 80 2.19 -8.72 -22.07
N SER A 81 1.28 -9.69 -22.05
CA SER A 81 0.28 -9.85 -21.01
C SER A 81 0.64 -10.95 -20.03
N ALA A 82 1.50 -11.92 -20.38
CA ALA A 82 1.71 -13.09 -19.54
C ALA A 82 2.59 -12.80 -18.31
N MET A 83 1.98 -12.89 -17.13
CA MET A 83 2.65 -13.06 -15.84
C MET A 83 3.54 -14.31 -15.75
N SER A 84 3.57 -15.19 -16.75
CA SER A 84 4.43 -16.39 -16.78
C SER A 84 5.93 -16.08 -16.69
N THR A 85 6.30 -14.81 -16.86
CA THR A 85 7.65 -14.27 -16.68
C THR A 85 7.97 -13.89 -15.22
N LEU A 86 6.95 -13.70 -14.37
CA LEU A 86 7.11 -13.54 -12.92
C LEU A 86 7.26 -14.92 -12.29
N ARG A 87 8.49 -15.44 -12.23
CA ARG A 87 8.83 -16.62 -11.39
C ARG A 87 8.88 -16.22 -9.91
N ALA A 88 7.79 -15.64 -9.43
CA ALA A 88 7.72 -14.97 -8.14
C ALA A 88 6.47 -15.39 -7.37
N GLU A 89 6.63 -15.57 -6.07
CA GLU A 89 5.53 -15.80 -5.14
C GLU A 89 4.61 -14.57 -5.11
N ARG A 90 3.33 -14.76 -5.42
CA ARG A 90 2.30 -13.71 -5.34
C ARG A 90 1.91 -13.52 -3.87
N TRP A 91 1.97 -12.29 -3.40
CA TRP A 91 1.67 -11.94 -2.01
C TRP A 91 0.35 -11.19 -1.85
N TYR A 92 -0.03 -10.46 -2.88
CA TYR A 92 -1.31 -9.79 -2.95
C TYR A 92 -1.82 -9.87 -4.37
N TYR A 93 -3.10 -10.20 -4.54
CA TYR A 93 -3.75 -10.16 -5.83
C TYR A 93 -5.22 -9.75 -5.67
N GLN A 94 -5.60 -8.69 -6.37
CA GLN A 94 -6.97 -8.23 -6.44
C GLN A 94 -7.48 -8.35 -7.88
N ALA A 95 -8.14 -9.48 -8.17
CA ALA A 95 -8.89 -9.68 -9.40
C ALA A 95 -10.23 -8.94 -9.30
N SER A 96 -10.39 -7.83 -10.03
CA SER A 96 -11.71 -7.24 -10.25
C SER A 96 -11.61 -6.16 -11.32
N ASP A 97 -12.53 -6.14 -12.26
CA ASP A 97 -12.45 -5.24 -13.40
C ASP A 97 -13.19 -3.92 -13.10
N THR A 98 -13.62 -3.74 -11.85
CA THR A 98 -14.51 -2.69 -11.39
C THR A 98 -13.85 -1.87 -10.30
N SER A 99 -14.18 -0.57 -10.25
CA SER A 99 -13.79 0.29 -9.14
C SER A 99 -14.19 -0.34 -7.82
N ILE A 100 -13.23 -0.41 -6.91
CA ILE A 100 -13.42 -0.96 -5.57
C ILE A 100 -13.75 0.13 -4.56
N TRP A 101 -13.63 1.40 -4.94
CA TRP A 101 -13.94 2.51 -4.05
C TRP A 101 -15.44 2.56 -3.75
N GLN A 102 -15.79 2.25 -2.51
CA GLN A 102 -17.14 2.41 -1.99
C GLN A 102 -17.24 3.78 -1.33
N VAL A 103 -18.24 4.57 -1.71
CA VAL A 103 -18.46 5.89 -1.11
C VAL A 103 -19.89 5.95 -0.61
N GLU A 104 -20.08 6.46 0.60
CA GLU A 104 -21.40 6.82 1.13
C GLU A 104 -21.42 8.33 1.36
N GLN A 105 -22.47 9.01 0.91
CA GLN A 105 -22.70 10.42 1.19
C GLN A 105 -24.08 10.56 1.85
N ASN A 106 -24.13 11.18 3.02
CA ASN A 106 -25.37 11.28 3.82
C ASN A 106 -26.00 9.90 4.13
N GLY A 107 -25.16 8.87 4.31
CA GLY A 107 -25.61 7.50 4.59
C GLY A 107 -26.18 6.75 3.38
N GLN A 108 -26.05 7.30 2.16
CA GLN A 108 -26.48 6.65 0.93
C GLN A 108 -25.26 6.26 0.08
N PRO A 109 -25.20 5.04 -0.49
CA PRO A 109 -24.16 4.67 -1.43
C PRO A 109 -24.14 5.59 -2.66
N VAL A 110 -22.95 6.03 -3.05
CA VAL A 110 -22.70 6.79 -4.28
C VAL A 110 -21.51 6.18 -5.03
N PHE A 111 -21.55 6.29 -6.37
CA PHE A 111 -20.53 5.72 -7.24
C PHE A 111 -19.62 6.84 -7.77
N PRO A 112 -18.40 7.00 -7.24
CA PRO A 112 -17.51 8.04 -7.73
C PRO A 112 -16.92 7.69 -9.09
N ALA A 113 -16.68 8.69 -9.93
CA ALA A 113 -15.77 8.54 -11.05
C ALA A 113 -14.32 8.64 -10.54
N VAL A 114 -13.51 7.63 -10.83
CA VAL A 114 -12.12 7.56 -10.38
C VAL A 114 -11.20 8.11 -11.46
N ARG A 115 -10.19 8.90 -11.07
CA ARG A 115 -9.20 9.44 -12.01
C ARG A 115 -7.80 9.41 -11.42
N PHE A 116 -6.88 8.79 -12.14
CA PHE A 116 -5.46 8.85 -11.81
C PHE A 116 -4.87 10.21 -12.16
N ARG A 117 -4.12 10.78 -11.21
CA ARG A 117 -3.49 12.10 -11.29
C ARG A 117 -1.96 12.03 -11.37
N GLY A 118 -1.39 10.83 -11.43
CA GLY A 118 0.05 10.63 -11.59
C GLY A 118 0.70 10.01 -10.37
N TYR A 119 2.02 10.00 -10.36
CA TYR A 119 2.80 9.52 -9.22
C TYR A 119 4.02 10.40 -8.98
N THR A 120 4.53 10.38 -7.75
CA THR A 120 5.77 11.06 -7.35
C THR A 120 6.63 10.09 -6.54
N PHE A 121 7.95 10.21 -6.67
CA PHE A 121 8.88 9.47 -5.83
C PHE A 121 9.19 10.25 -4.55
N GLY A 122 9.16 9.56 -3.41
CA GLY A 122 9.84 9.96 -2.19
C GLY A 122 11.19 9.28 -2.08
N GLU A 123 11.82 9.39 -0.91
CA GLU A 123 13.14 8.79 -0.66
C GLU A 123 13.11 7.26 -0.78
N ASN A 124 12.12 6.61 -0.16
CA ASN A 124 11.94 5.15 -0.14
C ASN A 124 10.49 4.73 -0.42
N ASN A 125 9.73 5.58 -1.11
CA ASN A 125 8.31 5.34 -1.36
C ASN A 125 7.86 5.90 -2.72
N VAL A 126 6.79 5.34 -3.25
CA VAL A 126 6.03 5.94 -4.35
C VAL A 126 4.71 6.46 -3.80
N LYS A 127 4.31 7.65 -4.24
CA LYS A 127 2.97 8.20 -3.96
C LYS A 127 2.18 8.22 -5.25
N PHE A 128 1.02 7.57 -5.24
CA PHE A 128 0.05 7.63 -6.31
C PHE A 128 -1.02 8.65 -5.96
N HIS A 129 -1.22 9.60 -6.87
CA HIS A 129 -2.21 10.65 -6.74
C HIS A 129 -3.44 10.26 -7.54
N PHE A 130 -4.61 10.40 -6.96
CA PHE A 130 -5.88 10.13 -7.62
C PHE A 130 -6.97 11.07 -7.13
N SER A 131 -8.11 11.03 -7.80
CA SER A 131 -9.31 11.72 -7.34
C SER A 131 -10.57 10.90 -7.54
N LEU A 132 -11.53 11.13 -6.66
CA LEU A 132 -12.87 10.58 -6.69
C LEU A 132 -13.84 11.74 -6.93
N THR A 133 -14.45 11.78 -8.12
CA THR A 133 -15.50 12.77 -8.43
C THR A 133 -16.86 12.19 -8.03
N LEU A 134 -17.53 12.84 -7.07
CA LEU A 134 -18.86 12.46 -6.59
C LEU A 134 -19.95 12.85 -7.61
N PRO A 135 -21.17 12.29 -7.52
CA PRO A 135 -22.26 12.64 -8.45
C PRO A 135 -22.62 14.13 -8.51
N GLY A 136 -22.38 14.89 -7.44
CA GLY A 136 -22.58 16.35 -7.40
C GLY A 136 -21.47 17.16 -8.07
N GLY A 137 -20.41 16.51 -8.56
CA GLY A 137 -19.26 17.15 -9.19
C GLY A 137 -18.14 17.53 -8.22
N GLU A 138 -18.34 17.36 -6.91
CA GLU A 138 -17.28 17.56 -5.92
C GLU A 138 -16.16 16.54 -6.13
N GLU A 139 -14.92 16.99 -5.98
CA GLU A 139 -13.74 16.16 -6.15
C GLU A 139 -13.05 15.93 -4.80
N VAL A 140 -12.91 14.67 -4.40
CA VAL A 140 -12.08 14.27 -3.25
C VAL A 140 -10.72 13.83 -3.78
N LYS A 141 -9.65 14.44 -3.27
CA LYS A 141 -8.27 14.06 -3.66
C LYS A 141 -7.80 12.93 -2.76
N GLY A 142 -7.16 11.95 -3.36
CA GLY A 142 -6.58 10.81 -2.65
C GLY A 142 -5.09 10.67 -2.96
N THR A 143 -4.32 10.31 -1.94
CA THR A 143 -2.92 9.91 -2.07
C THR A 143 -2.74 8.53 -1.49
N GLU A 144 -2.23 7.58 -2.29
CA GLU A 144 -1.79 6.27 -1.81
C GLU A 144 -0.26 6.19 -1.84
N VAL A 145 0.35 6.09 -0.65
CA VAL A 145 1.80 5.91 -0.46
C VAL A 145 2.10 4.43 -0.32
N LEU A 146 2.95 3.90 -1.17
CA LEU A 146 3.49 2.55 -1.07
C LEU A 146 4.97 2.61 -0.68
N GLN A 147 5.33 1.88 0.37
CA GLN A 147 6.71 1.80 0.85
C GLN A 147 7.00 0.44 1.46
N THR A 148 8.27 0.14 1.67
CA THR A 148 8.71 -1.08 2.34
C THR A 148 9.55 -0.77 3.56
N HIS A 149 9.41 -1.53 4.63
CA HIS A 149 10.24 -1.41 5.84
C HIS A 149 10.45 -2.79 6.47
N PHE A 150 11.34 -2.93 7.44
CA PHE A 150 11.52 -4.18 8.20
C PHE A 150 10.71 -4.13 9.51
N GLY A 151 9.99 -5.21 9.81
CA GLY A 151 9.27 -5.43 11.07
C GLY A 151 10.19 -5.90 12.20
N GLN A 152 9.58 -6.32 13.33
CA GLN A 152 10.33 -6.70 14.53
C GLN A 152 11.18 -7.97 14.37
N ASN A 153 10.85 -8.83 13.40
CA ASN A 153 11.52 -10.10 13.15
C ASN A 153 12.42 -10.08 11.90
N ASP A 154 12.90 -8.90 11.49
CA ASP A 154 13.57 -8.69 10.19
C ASP A 154 12.74 -9.13 8.98
N GLU A 155 11.43 -9.25 9.19
CA GLU A 155 10.46 -9.49 8.13
C GLU A 155 10.33 -8.22 7.31
N LEU A 156 10.52 -8.30 6.00
CA LEU A 156 10.27 -7.15 5.14
C LEU A 156 8.73 -6.89 5.18
N ILE A 157 8.26 -5.66 5.02
CA ILE A 157 6.83 -5.32 5.11
C ILE A 157 6.47 -4.35 3.99
N LEU A 158 5.42 -4.65 3.20
CA LEU A 158 4.82 -3.70 2.25
C LEU A 158 3.78 -2.89 3.00
N GLN A 159 4.04 -1.60 3.14
CA GLN A 159 3.12 -0.66 3.74
C GLN A 159 2.42 0.15 2.65
N ARG A 160 1.11 0.22 2.77
CA ARG A 160 0.22 1.10 2.01
C ARG A 160 -0.32 2.15 2.99
N ARG A 161 -0.33 3.41 2.60
CA ARG A 161 -0.97 4.47 3.38
C ARG A 161 -1.85 5.29 2.47
N ILE A 162 -3.13 5.40 2.78
CA ILE A 162 -4.10 6.12 1.98
C ILE A 162 -4.59 7.32 2.78
N GLU A 163 -4.50 8.48 2.15
CA GLU A 163 -4.86 9.79 2.69
C GLU A 163 -5.87 10.43 1.74
N PHE A 164 -6.87 11.13 2.31
CA PHE A 164 -7.85 11.89 1.55
C PHE A 164 -7.87 13.35 2.00
N ASP A 165 -7.82 14.25 1.03
CA ASP A 165 -7.97 15.68 1.26
C ASP A 165 -9.34 16.16 0.80
N ASP A 166 -9.80 17.25 1.40
CA ASP A 166 -11.03 17.96 1.01
C ASP A 166 -12.30 17.08 1.05
N MET A 167 -12.37 16.09 1.97
CA MET A 167 -13.55 15.23 2.11
C MET A 167 -14.82 16.05 2.48
N PRO A 168 -15.90 15.96 1.68
CA PRO A 168 -17.15 16.63 2.01
C PRO A 168 -17.74 16.13 3.34
N PRO A 169 -18.51 16.98 4.05
CA PRO A 169 -19.20 16.57 5.26
C PRO A 169 -20.09 15.34 5.03
N LYS A 170 -20.17 14.45 6.03
CA LYS A 170 -21.01 13.23 5.98
C LYS A 170 -20.68 12.30 4.81
N THR A 171 -19.45 12.37 4.29
CA THR A 171 -18.90 11.41 3.34
C THR A 171 -18.09 10.35 4.08
N ARG A 172 -18.28 9.10 3.70
CA ARG A 172 -17.46 7.95 4.08
C ARG A 172 -16.90 7.34 2.81
N ILE A 173 -15.60 7.07 2.80
CA ILE A 173 -14.96 6.33 1.72
C ILE A 173 -14.49 5.01 2.30
N SER A 174 -14.62 3.94 1.54
CA SER A 174 -14.27 2.60 1.94
C SER A 174 -13.51 1.89 0.83
N LEU A 175 -12.41 1.23 1.19
CA LEU A 175 -11.64 0.39 0.27
C LEU A 175 -11.73 -1.08 0.73
N PRO A 176 -12.52 -1.92 0.04
CA PRO A 176 -12.56 -3.35 0.30
C PRO A 176 -11.24 -3.97 -0.19
N LEU A 177 -10.52 -4.55 0.75
CA LEU A 177 -9.36 -5.38 0.50
C LEU A 177 -9.86 -6.79 0.23
N ARG A 178 -9.87 -7.18 -1.05
CA ARG A 178 -10.21 -8.54 -1.49
C ARG A 178 -8.96 -9.20 -2.04
N GLY A 179 -8.72 -10.45 -1.65
CA GLY A 179 -7.62 -11.27 -2.17
C GLY A 179 -7.17 -12.33 -1.18
N GLU A 180 -6.29 -13.22 -1.65
CA GLU A 180 -5.48 -14.11 -0.81
C GLU A 180 -4.44 -13.24 -0.08
N VAL A 181 -4.84 -12.62 1.02
CA VAL A 181 -3.94 -11.91 1.92
C VAL A 181 -3.53 -12.90 3.02
N PRO A 182 -2.23 -13.08 3.30
CA PRO A 182 -1.79 -13.72 4.54
C PRO A 182 -2.16 -12.79 5.71
N TRP A 183 -3.37 -12.96 6.25
CA TRP A 183 -3.98 -12.04 7.23
C TRP A 183 -3.22 -11.97 8.55
N ASP A 184 -2.44 -12.99 8.88
CA ASP A 184 -1.48 -13.02 10.00
C ASP A 184 -0.40 -11.94 9.89
N ARG A 185 -0.28 -11.31 8.73
CA ARG A 185 0.76 -10.33 8.41
C ARG A 185 0.20 -8.95 8.11
N PHE A 186 -1.09 -8.74 8.36
CA PHE A 186 -1.80 -7.49 8.09
C PHE A 186 -1.79 -6.56 9.30
N GLU A 187 -1.11 -5.42 9.20
CA GLU A 187 -1.19 -4.35 10.20
C GLU A 187 -2.11 -3.24 9.71
N THR A 188 -2.88 -2.59 10.58
CA THR A 188 -3.55 -1.32 10.24
C THR A 188 -3.26 -0.26 11.29
N LEU A 189 -2.82 0.93 10.88
CA LEU A 189 -2.56 2.06 11.77
C LEU A 189 -3.33 3.31 11.28
N GLY A 190 -4.09 3.97 12.15
CA GLY A 190 -4.77 5.23 11.83
C GLY A 190 -6.21 5.32 12.33
N THR A 191 -6.92 6.38 11.92
CA THR A 191 -8.31 6.71 12.29
C THR A 191 -9.36 5.98 11.45
N ALA A 192 -8.92 5.16 10.50
CA ALA A 192 -9.83 4.35 9.71
C ALA A 192 -10.40 3.20 10.55
N GLY A 193 -11.71 3.00 10.45
CA GLY A 193 -12.33 1.79 11.01
C GLY A 193 -12.00 0.63 10.08
N VAL A 194 -11.36 -0.42 10.60
CA VAL A 194 -11.30 -1.71 9.91
C VAL A 194 -12.55 -2.47 10.28
N GLY A 195 -13.44 -2.65 9.30
CA GLY A 195 -14.57 -3.56 9.42
C GLY A 195 -14.23 -4.90 8.76
N VAL A 196 -14.73 -6.00 9.31
CA VAL A 196 -14.80 -7.27 8.60
C VAL A 196 -16.25 -7.45 8.16
N ASP A 197 -16.47 -7.50 6.85
CA ASP A 197 -17.77 -7.83 6.26
C ASP A 197 -17.58 -9.04 5.35
N GLN A 198 -18.19 -10.17 5.71
CA GLN A 198 -18.23 -11.39 4.89
C GLN A 198 -16.86 -11.74 4.26
N GLU A 199 -15.83 -11.91 5.09
CA GLU A 199 -14.44 -12.22 4.68
C GLU A 199 -13.69 -11.10 3.94
N THR A 200 -14.30 -9.92 3.76
CA THR A 200 -13.67 -8.73 3.21
C THR A 200 -13.27 -7.76 4.32
N TYR A 201 -12.02 -7.31 4.31
CA TYR A 201 -11.57 -6.25 5.19
C TYR A 201 -11.82 -4.91 4.52
N VAL A 202 -12.47 -3.99 5.22
CA VAL A 202 -12.85 -2.69 4.67
C VAL A 202 -12.09 -1.60 5.41
N LEU A 203 -11.20 -0.90 4.70
CA LEU A 203 -10.59 0.32 5.23
C LEU A 203 -11.61 1.45 5.10
N THR A 204 -12.16 1.92 6.23
CA THR A 204 -13.18 2.98 6.25
C THR A 204 -12.59 4.32 6.67
N PHE A 205 -12.62 5.31 5.79
CA PHE A 205 -12.08 6.65 5.99
C PHE A 205 -13.17 7.63 6.42
N LYS A 206 -12.85 8.48 7.41
CA LYS A 206 -13.66 9.63 7.85
C LYS A 206 -12.88 10.91 7.56
N LYS A 207 -13.57 12.06 7.51
CA LYS A 207 -12.96 13.38 7.29
C LYS A 207 -11.71 13.56 8.19
N ASP A 208 -10.61 14.01 7.58
CA ASP A 208 -9.27 14.19 8.17
C ASP A 208 -8.58 12.90 8.66
N GLY A 209 -8.99 11.74 8.12
CA GLY A 209 -8.46 10.44 8.52
C GLY A 209 -7.50 9.82 7.50
N TYR A 210 -6.45 9.18 8.01
CA TYR A 210 -5.57 8.31 7.24
C TYR A 210 -5.75 6.85 7.67
N SER A 211 -5.47 5.93 6.74
CA SER A 211 -5.30 4.51 7.04
C SER A 211 -3.95 4.07 6.52
N ILE A 212 -3.16 3.46 7.38
CA ILE A 212 -1.99 2.66 7.02
C ILE A 212 -2.46 1.22 7.04
N CYS A 213 -2.13 0.43 6.03
CA CYS A 213 -2.11 -1.02 6.15
C CYS A 213 -0.76 -1.60 5.74
N GLY A 214 -0.26 -2.60 6.46
CA GLY A 214 1.01 -3.29 6.21
C GLY A 214 0.80 -4.76 5.88
N PHE A 215 1.71 -5.36 5.11
CA PHE A 215 1.81 -6.81 4.87
C PHE A 215 3.24 -7.27 5.18
N ALA A 216 3.45 -8.16 6.15
CA ALA A 216 4.79 -8.67 6.49
C ALA A 216 5.27 -9.88 5.63
N PHE A 217 6.60 -10.10 5.58
CA PHE A 217 7.31 -11.09 4.74
C PHE A 217 8.32 -11.91 5.54
N ASN A 218 8.18 -13.24 5.57
CA ASN A 218 9.25 -14.17 5.95
C ASN A 218 9.93 -14.76 4.70
#